data_AF-A0A8K0K5N1-F1
#
_entry.id   AF-A0A8K0K5N1-F1
#
_cell.length_a   1.000
_cell.length_b   1.000
_cell.length_c   1.000
_cell.angle_alpha   90.00
_cell.angle_beta   90.00
_cell.angle_gamma   90.00
#
_symmetry.space_group_name_H-M   'P 1'
#
loop_
_entity.id
_entity.type
_entity.pdbx_description
1 polymer ?
#
loop_
_entity_poly.entity_id
_entity_poly.type
_entity_poly.pdbx_seq_one_letter_code
_entity_poly.pdbx_strand_id
1 'polypeptide(L)'
;MKVLLPSVCLSIDDMCLKEHVEFDGEKIIGYVDMGLEIENDSLPTAKMACIIMCTSINAHWKIPCGYFFADYLSSSETGNLVIGAIEKLHELGVNVTALTFDGAAVNLAIASYLGANIVDASNLQVFPLTHSIVART
;
A
#
# COMPACT_ATOMS: atom_id res chain seq x y z
N MET A 1 6.96 31.75 7.87
CA MET A 1 6.28 30.53 8.33
C MET A 1 7.00 29.33 7.73
N LYS A 2 7.56 28.42 8.53
CA LYS A 2 8.01 27.12 8.04
C LYS A 2 6.76 26.26 7.92
N VAL A 3 6.33 25.93 6.70
CA VAL A 3 5.31 24.90 6.50
C VAL A 3 5.98 23.60 6.93
N LEU A 4 5.46 22.97 7.99
CA LEU A 4 5.96 21.67 8.41
C LEU A 4 5.47 20.65 7.38
N LEU A 5 6.39 20.07 6.61
CA LEU A 5 6.04 19.03 5.65
C LEU A 5 5.41 17.84 6.42
N PRO A 6 4.33 17.24 5.89
CA PRO A 6 3.63 16.18 6.61
C PRO A 6 4.55 14.96 6.79
N SER A 7 4.56 14.42 7.99
CA SER A 7 5.13 13.09 8.26
C SER A 7 4.01 12.07 8.20
N VAL A 8 4.22 10.99 7.46
CA VAL A 8 3.17 10.02 7.13
C VAL A 8 3.63 8.59 7.36
N CYS A 9 2.67 7.73 7.65
CA CYS A 9 2.81 6.29 7.62
C CYS A 9 2.08 5.75 6.39
N LEU A 10 2.76 4.90 5.62
CA LEU A 10 2.11 4.12 4.57
C LEU A 10 1.49 2.87 5.19
N SER A 11 0.31 2.50 4.73
CA SER A 11 -0.32 1.21 5.04
C SER A 11 -0.63 0.50 3.74
N ILE A 12 -0.21 -0.75 3.63
CA ILE A 12 -0.50 -1.60 2.48
C ILE A 12 -1.41 -2.75 2.90
N ASP A 13 -2.41 -3.02 2.07
CA ASP A 13 -3.31 -4.14 2.24
C ASP A 13 -3.78 -4.69 0.88
N ASP A 14 -3.96 -6.00 0.83
CA ASP A 14 -4.46 -6.71 -0.34
C ASP A 14 -5.86 -7.24 -0.03
N MET A 15 -6.83 -6.94 -0.90
CA MET A 15 -8.21 -7.39 -0.76
C MET A 15 -8.60 -8.30 -1.90
N CYS A 16 -9.15 -9.48 -1.59
CA CYS A 16 -9.73 -10.36 -2.60
C CYS A 16 -10.98 -9.73 -3.23
N LEU A 17 -11.06 -9.79 -4.55
CA LEU A 17 -12.20 -9.35 -5.33
C LEU A 17 -12.95 -10.55 -5.90
N LYS A 18 -14.26 -10.39 -6.08
CA LYS A 18 -15.04 -11.32 -6.88
C LYS A 18 -14.89 -10.95 -8.34
N GLU A 19 -14.40 -11.89 -9.13
CA GLU A 19 -14.29 -11.75 -10.58
C GLU A 19 -15.65 -11.42 -11.19
N HIS A 20 -15.73 -10.26 -11.85
CA HIS A 20 -16.91 -9.79 -12.55
C HIS A 20 -16.50 -8.73 -13.56
N VAL A 21 -17.00 -8.84 -14.79
CA VAL A 21 -16.75 -7.88 -15.86
C VAL A 21 -18.07 -7.26 -16.26
N GLU A 22 -18.13 -5.93 -16.29
CA GLU A 22 -19.33 -5.19 -16.68
C GLU A 22 -18.98 -3.90 -17.41
N PHE A 23 -19.94 -3.40 -18.17
CA PHE A 23 -19.87 -2.07 -18.77
C PHE A 23 -20.57 -1.08 -17.85
N ASP A 24 -19.85 -0.07 -17.36
CA ASP A 24 -20.36 0.92 -16.40
C ASP A 24 -21.13 2.08 -17.06
N GLY A 25 -21.19 2.11 -18.40
CA GLY A 25 -21.78 3.18 -19.20
C GLY A 25 -20.73 3.98 -19.99
N GLU A 26 -19.47 3.94 -19.56
CA GLU A 26 -18.36 4.63 -20.22
C GLU A 26 -17.29 3.64 -20.68
N LYS A 27 -16.92 2.66 -19.85
CA LYS A 27 -15.89 1.68 -20.14
C LYS A 27 -16.24 0.29 -19.60
N ILE A 28 -15.49 -0.70 -20.08
CA ILE A 28 -15.54 -2.05 -19.51
C ILE A 28 -14.64 -2.07 -18.27
N ILE A 29 -15.21 -2.45 -17.14
CA ILE A 29 -14.52 -2.59 -15.85
C ILE A 29 -14.46 -4.07 -15.43
N GLY A 30 -13.52 -4.39 -14.54
CA GLY A 30 -13.35 -5.74 -14.00
C GLY A 30 -12.05 -6.45 -14.42
N TYR A 31 -11.32 -5.88 -15.37
CA TYR A 31 -10.00 -6.37 -15.76
C TYR A 31 -8.87 -5.80 -14.87
N VAL A 32 -7.68 -6.38 -15.00
CA VAL A 32 -6.45 -5.84 -14.39
C VAL A 32 -6.24 -4.39 -14.80
N ASP A 33 -6.01 -3.52 -13.82
CA ASP A 33 -5.73 -2.10 -13.98
C ASP A 33 -4.59 -1.71 -13.03
N MET A 34 -3.41 -1.50 -13.62
CA MET A 34 -2.19 -1.10 -12.92
C MET A 34 -1.90 0.40 -13.06
N GLY A 35 -2.87 1.21 -13.51
CA GLY A 35 -2.69 2.64 -13.79
C GLY A 35 -1.84 2.93 -15.04
N LEU A 36 -1.66 1.91 -15.89
CA LEU A 36 -1.12 2.06 -17.23
C LEU A 36 -2.35 2.20 -18.14
N GLU A 37 -2.47 3.28 -18.91
CA GLU A 37 -3.60 3.57 -19.81
C GLU A 37 -3.68 2.58 -20.99
N ILE A 38 -3.76 1.30 -20.69
CA ILE A 38 -3.76 0.17 -21.61
C ILE A 38 -5.16 -0.42 -21.56
N GLU A 39 -6.00 0.01 -22.49
CA GLU A 39 -7.30 -0.63 -22.73
C GLU A 39 -7.07 -1.86 -23.61
N ASN A 40 -7.15 -3.05 -23.00
CA ASN A 40 -7.04 -4.30 -23.73
C ASN A 40 -7.96 -5.36 -23.10
N ASP A 41 -8.99 -5.74 -23.84
CA ASP A 41 -9.96 -6.79 -23.47
C ASP A 41 -9.33 -8.20 -23.36
N SER A 42 -8.04 -8.33 -23.70
CA SER A 42 -7.24 -9.54 -23.49
C SER A 42 -6.58 -9.60 -22.11
N LEU A 43 -6.71 -8.56 -21.29
CA LEU A 43 -6.21 -8.58 -19.91
C LEU A 43 -7.01 -9.58 -19.07
N PRO A 44 -6.38 -10.24 -18.10
CA PRO A 44 -7.11 -11.12 -17.18
C PRO A 44 -8.07 -10.30 -16.30
N THR A 45 -9.11 -10.95 -15.80
CA THR A 45 -10.01 -10.38 -14.79
C THR A 45 -9.25 -10.14 -13.50
N ALA A 46 -9.50 -9.00 -12.84
CA ALA A 46 -8.89 -8.72 -11.54
C ALA A 46 -9.48 -9.62 -10.44
N LYS A 47 -8.60 -10.22 -9.63
CA LYS A 47 -8.95 -11.07 -8.49
C LYS A 47 -8.58 -10.46 -7.15
N MET A 48 -7.78 -9.41 -7.15
CA MET A 48 -7.38 -8.67 -5.96
C MET A 48 -7.29 -7.16 -6.23
N ALA A 49 -7.40 -6.39 -5.17
CA ALA A 49 -7.02 -4.98 -5.12
C ALA A 49 -5.89 -4.80 -4.11
N CYS A 50 -4.76 -4.26 -4.57
CA CYS A 50 -3.68 -3.80 -3.70
C CYS A 50 -3.88 -2.29 -3.43
N ILE A 51 -4.00 -1.91 -2.17
CA ILE A 51 -4.22 -0.52 -1.76
C ILE A 51 -3.06 -0.02 -0.92
N ILE A 52 -2.54 1.15 -1.29
CA ILE A 52 -1.57 1.90 -0.50
C ILE A 52 -2.26 3.15 0.06
N MET A 53 -2.42 3.17 1.38
CA MET A 53 -2.97 4.29 2.13
C MET A 53 -1.85 5.14 2.73
N CYS A 54 -1.99 6.46 2.64
CA CYS A 54 -1.13 7.43 3.28
C CYS A 54 -1.87 8.05 4.47
N THR A 55 -1.36 7.83 5.69
CA THR A 55 -1.95 8.35 6.93
C THR A 55 -1.02 9.37 7.57
N SER A 56 -1.53 10.55 7.87
CA SER A 56 -0.74 11.57 8.56
C SER A 56 -0.49 11.19 10.01
N ILE A 57 0.75 11.38 10.46
CA ILE A 57 1.16 11.21 11.85
C ILE A 57 0.95 12.52 12.64
N ASN A 58 1.10 13.66 11.95
CA ASN A 58 1.06 14.98 12.56
C ASN A 58 -0.27 15.75 12.32
N ALA A 59 -1.22 15.13 11.64
CA ALA A 59 -2.55 15.69 11.39
C ALA A 59 -3.62 14.57 11.31
N HIS A 60 -4.87 14.96 11.23
CA HIS A 60 -6.01 14.03 11.25
C HIS A 60 -6.56 13.77 9.85
N TRP A 61 -5.75 13.13 9.00
CA TRP A 61 -6.21 12.70 7.68
C TRP A 61 -5.56 11.39 7.25
N LYS A 62 -6.27 10.66 6.39
CA LYS A 62 -5.79 9.51 5.63
C LYS A 62 -6.37 9.57 4.22
N ILE A 63 -5.57 9.23 3.22
CA ILE A 63 -5.98 9.20 1.81
C ILE A 63 -5.38 7.97 1.12
N PRO A 64 -6.05 7.36 0.14
CA PRO A 64 -5.39 6.42 -0.75
C PRO A 64 -4.38 7.18 -1.61
N CYS A 65 -3.15 6.67 -1.71
CA CYS A 65 -2.13 7.21 -2.62
C CYS A 65 -1.84 6.29 -3.80
N GLY A 66 -2.33 5.04 -3.76
CA GLY A 66 -2.33 4.12 -4.89
C GLY A 66 -3.36 3.02 -4.70
N TYR A 67 -4.01 2.60 -5.77
CA TYR A 67 -4.88 1.43 -5.84
C TYR A 67 -4.61 0.71 -7.16
N PHE A 68 -4.46 -0.60 -7.10
CA PHE A 68 -4.09 -1.43 -8.25
C PHE A 68 -4.96 -2.67 -8.27
N PHE A 69 -5.60 -2.93 -9.41
CA PHE A 69 -6.43 -4.11 -9.62
C PHE A 69 -5.62 -5.15 -10.36
N ALA A 70 -5.42 -6.32 -9.78
CA ALA A 70 -4.54 -7.35 -10.32
C ALA A 70 -5.18 -8.74 -10.24
N ASP A 71 -4.76 -9.65 -11.12
CA ASP A 71 -5.01 -11.09 -10.95
C ASP A 71 -4.10 -11.64 -9.83
N TYR A 72 -2.84 -11.24 -9.86
CA TYR A 72 -1.82 -11.61 -8.90
C TYR A 72 -0.72 -10.54 -8.88
N LEU A 73 -0.12 -10.33 -7.71
CA LEU A 73 1.11 -9.56 -7.54
C LEU A 73 2.12 -10.36 -6.71
N SER A 74 3.35 -10.44 -7.22
CA SER A 74 4.48 -10.96 -6.46
C SER A 74 4.93 -9.95 -5.41
N SER A 75 5.60 -10.42 -4.35
CA SER A 75 6.19 -9.55 -3.33
C SER A 75 7.15 -8.50 -3.91
N SER A 76 7.85 -8.81 -5.00
CA SER A 76 8.73 -7.86 -5.69
C SER A 76 7.95 -6.79 -6.48
N GLU A 77 6.86 -7.17 -7.14
CA GLU A 77 6.00 -6.20 -7.86
C GLU A 77 5.36 -5.25 -6.86
N THR A 78 4.75 -5.78 -5.79
CA THR A 78 4.17 -4.97 -4.72
C THR A 78 5.24 -4.11 -4.04
N GLY A 79 6.44 -4.63 -3.81
CA GLY A 79 7.57 -3.87 -3.30
C GLY A 79 7.94 -2.67 -4.19
N ASN A 80 7.92 -2.83 -5.51
CA ASN A 80 8.14 -1.73 -6.45
C ASN A 80 7.02 -0.68 -6.41
N LEU A 81 5.76 -1.09 -6.21
CA LEU A 81 4.65 -0.14 -6.01
C LEU A 81 4.85 0.70 -4.75
N VAL A 82 5.33 0.09 -3.66
CA VAL A 82 5.67 0.79 -2.42
C VAL A 82 6.84 1.76 -2.62
N ILE A 83 7.90 1.34 -3.32
CA ILE A 83 9.04 2.22 -3.65
C ILE A 83 8.56 3.42 -4.46
N GLY A 84 7.77 3.19 -5.52
CA GLY A 84 7.23 4.27 -6.34
C GLY A 84 6.32 5.24 -5.55
N ALA A 85 5.55 4.74 -4.58
CA ALA A 85 4.78 5.58 -3.67
C ALA A 85 5.69 6.44 -2.77
N ILE A 86 6.77 5.87 -2.23
CA ILE A 86 7.76 6.58 -1.42
C ILE A 86 8.46 7.67 -2.26
N GLU A 87 8.89 7.35 -3.48
CA GLU A 87 9.56 8.29 -4.39
C GLU A 87 8.65 9.47 -4.73
N LYS A 88 7.41 9.22 -5.15
CA LYS A 88 6.43 10.28 -5.46
C LYS A 88 6.13 11.16 -4.24
N LEU A 89 6.00 10.57 -3.05
CA LEU A 89 5.79 11.34 -1.82
C LEU A 89 7.03 12.18 -1.48
N HIS A 90 8.23 11.63 -1.68
CA HIS A 90 9.48 12.34 -1.46
C HIS A 90 9.62 13.55 -2.39
N GLU A 91 9.25 13.43 -3.66
CA GLU A 91 9.23 14.54 -4.63
C GLU A 91 8.31 15.69 -4.19
N LEU A 92 7.21 15.37 -3.48
CA LEU A 92 6.29 16.35 -2.89
C LEU A 92 6.78 16.93 -1.56
N GLY A 93 7.96 16.51 -1.08
CA GLY A 93 8.51 16.88 0.21
C GLY A 93 7.86 16.17 1.40
N VAL A 94 7.01 15.17 1.17
CA VAL A 94 6.37 14.41 2.24
C VAL A 94 7.39 13.43 2.84
N ASN A 95 7.44 13.36 4.18
CA ASN A 95 8.34 12.47 4.89
C ASN A 95 7.63 11.16 5.26
N VAL A 96 7.92 10.08 4.53
CA VAL A 96 7.43 8.73 4.86
C VAL A 96 8.30 8.14 5.97
N THR A 97 7.75 7.94 7.17
CA THR A 97 8.51 7.49 8.34
C THR A 97 8.29 6.02 8.68
N ALA A 98 7.23 5.40 8.17
CA ALA A 98 6.87 4.03 8.47
C ALA A 98 6.04 3.41 7.35
N LEU A 99 6.11 2.08 7.26
CA LEU A 99 5.25 1.23 6.46
C LEU A 99 4.61 0.20 7.40
N THR A 100 3.28 0.07 7.36
CA THR A 100 2.52 -0.91 8.12
C THR A 100 1.82 -1.88 7.17
N PHE A 101 1.77 -3.14 7.56
CA PHE A 101 1.14 -4.22 6.81
C PHE A 101 0.65 -5.28 7.81
N ASP A 102 -0.20 -6.20 7.36
CA ASP A 102 -0.70 -7.30 8.19
C ASP A 102 0.38 -8.39 8.44
N GLY A 103 0.03 -9.48 9.13
CA GLY A 103 0.98 -10.57 9.40
C GLY A 103 1.23 -11.54 8.23
N ALA A 104 0.78 -11.24 7.01
CA ALA A 104 0.86 -12.19 5.91
C ALA A 104 2.30 -12.42 5.44
N ALA A 105 2.60 -13.65 5.03
CA ALA A 105 3.92 -14.04 4.54
C ALA A 105 4.37 -13.22 3.31
N VAL A 106 3.44 -12.83 2.45
CA VAL A 106 3.71 -11.97 1.28
C VAL A 106 4.21 -10.60 1.70
N ASN A 107 3.62 -10.01 2.76
CA ASN A 107 4.00 -8.69 3.28
C ASN A 107 5.33 -8.71 4.03
N LEU A 108 5.64 -9.80 4.74
CA LEU A 108 6.98 -10.02 5.29
C LEU A 108 8.05 -10.12 4.19
N ALA A 109 7.72 -10.78 3.07
CA ALA A 109 8.60 -10.84 1.91
C ALA A 109 8.76 -9.48 1.22
N ILE A 110 7.71 -8.66 1.15
CA ILE A 110 7.78 -7.26 0.68
C ILE A 110 8.75 -6.46 1.57
N ALA A 111 8.62 -6.55 2.88
CA ALA A 111 9.51 -5.83 3.79
C ALA A 111 10.98 -6.28 3.63
N SER A 112 11.21 -7.59 3.41
CA SER A 112 12.54 -8.12 3.10
C SER A 112 13.08 -7.60 1.76
N TYR A 113 12.21 -7.49 0.75
CA TYR A 113 12.54 -6.89 -0.56
C TYR A 113 12.95 -5.41 -0.43
N LEU A 114 12.31 -4.67 0.49
CA LEU A 114 12.66 -3.28 0.81
C LEU A 114 13.94 -3.15 1.68
N GLY A 115 14.58 -4.27 2.03
CA GLY A 115 15.84 -4.30 2.78
C GLY A 115 15.71 -4.51 4.29
N ALA A 116 14.50 -4.76 4.82
CA ALA A 116 14.32 -5.06 6.24
C ALA A 116 14.71 -6.51 6.57
N ASN A 117 15.49 -6.73 7.62
CA ASN A 117 15.75 -8.07 8.14
C ASN A 117 14.78 -8.40 9.29
N ILE A 118 13.64 -9.02 8.96
CA ILE A 118 12.59 -9.38 9.93
C ILE A 118 12.72 -10.85 10.38
N VAL A 119 13.51 -11.65 9.66
CA VAL A 119 13.68 -13.09 9.95
C VAL A 119 14.54 -13.30 11.21
N ASP A 120 15.54 -12.44 11.41
CA ASP A 120 16.38 -12.48 12.60
C ASP A 120 15.76 -11.65 13.74
N ALA A 121 15.10 -12.34 14.67
CA ALA A 121 14.47 -11.73 15.83
C ALA A 121 15.43 -10.90 16.70
N SER A 122 16.74 -11.16 16.64
CA SER A 122 17.73 -10.38 17.41
C SER A 122 17.92 -8.95 16.87
N ASN A 123 17.55 -8.70 15.60
CA ASN A 123 17.60 -7.39 14.97
C ASN A 123 16.30 -6.59 15.14
N LEU A 124 15.26 -7.19 15.71
CA LEU A 124 13.97 -6.53 15.91
C LEU A 124 14.02 -5.59 17.12
N GLN A 125 13.82 -4.29 16.86
CA GLN A 125 13.56 -3.31 17.90
C GLN A 125 12.05 -3.25 18.17
N VAL A 126 11.64 -3.77 19.32
CA VAL A 126 10.24 -3.79 19.74
C VAL A 126 9.97 -2.60 20.65
N PHE A 127 8.98 -1.79 20.28
CA PHE A 127 8.48 -0.66 21.09
C PHE A 127 7.07 -0.98 21.59
N PRO A 128 6.93 -1.73 22.69
CA PRO A 128 5.61 -2.11 23.20
C PRO A 128 4.88 -0.86 23.70
N LEU A 129 3.55 -0.86 23.50
CA LEU A 129 2.68 0.12 24.12
C LEU A 129 2.73 -0.08 25.64
N THR A 130 3.35 0.85 26.35
CA THR A 130 3.51 0.79 27.82
C THR A 130 2.25 1.18 28.58
N HIS A 131 1.23 1.67 27.88
CA HIS A 131 -0.04 2.09 28.45
C HIS A 131 -1.20 1.48 27.66
N SER A 132 -2.25 1.06 28.36
CA SER A 132 -3.47 0.55 27.74
C SER A 132 -4.10 1.63 26.85
N ILE A 133 -4.23 1.36 25.56
CA ILE A 133 -4.99 2.22 24.65
C ILE A 133 -6.47 1.96 24.90
N VAL A 134 -7.17 2.94 25.47
CA VAL A 134 -8.64 2.94 25.46
C VAL A 134 -9.06 3.47 24.08
N ALA A 135 -9.45 2.57 23.18
CA ALA A 135 -10.06 2.96 21.92
C ALA A 135 -11.34 3.76 22.23
N ARG A 136 -11.32 5.06 21.96
CA ARG A 136 -12.54 5.87 21.96
C ARG A 136 -13.19 5.69 20.59
N THR A 137 -14.26 4.89 20.54
CA THR A 137 -15.20 4.82 19.42
C THR A 137 -16.08 6.05 19.36
#